data_AF-W6N5M9-F1
#
_entry.id   AF-W6N5M9-F1
#
_cell.length_a   1.000
_cell.length_b   1.000
_cell.length_c   1.000
_cell.angle_alpha   90.00
_cell.angle_beta   90.00
_cell.angle_gamma   90.00
#
_symmetry.space_group_name_H-M   'P 1'
#
loop_
_entity.id
_entity.type
_entity.pdbx_description
1 polymer ?
#
loop_
_entity_poly.entity_id
_entity_poly.type
_entity_poly.pdbx_seq_one_letter_code
_entity_poly.pdbx_strand_id
1 'polypeptide(L)'
;MIDLFKAFSKIDGISYDGGFIAKVKYQQFKPKVCKEIYKNEVVKNNRRLCIINCSGYIEDEIAETLTVYLMMNVKVKADVEKDNIQDDWMLWRNFSKEEIKEFSYVTGDTNSIHLTENPVVQGLFILKELCESTKAKKIEVKYIHPVYGDNPVYLKHDGNIITGFSNRSLCFEANLF
;
A
#
# COMPACT_ATOMS: atom_id res chain seq x y z
N MET A 1 8.98 1.54 -8.39
CA MET A 1 7.72 1.71 -7.62
C MET A 1 6.62 2.58 -8.24
N ILE A 2 6.73 3.91 -8.39
CA ILE A 2 5.59 4.72 -8.91
C ILE A 2 5.00 4.18 -10.23
N ASP A 3 5.86 3.76 -11.15
CA ASP A 3 5.39 3.21 -12.43
C ASP A 3 4.73 1.83 -12.30
N LEU A 4 5.10 1.01 -11.30
CA LEU A 4 4.35 -0.20 -10.95
C LEU A 4 2.95 0.16 -10.46
N PHE A 5 2.81 1.23 -9.66
CA PHE A 5 1.52 1.68 -9.18
C PHE A 5 0.63 2.19 -10.32
N LYS A 6 1.23 2.92 -11.26
CA LYS A 6 0.54 3.31 -12.51
C LYS A 6 0.11 2.10 -13.33
N ALA A 7 0.93 1.05 -13.40
CA ALA A 7 0.56 -0.18 -14.07
C ALA A 7 -0.61 -0.88 -13.37
N PHE A 8 -0.63 -0.87 -12.04
CA PHE A 8 -1.74 -1.38 -11.25
C PHE A 8 -3.04 -0.60 -11.50
N SER A 9 -3.01 0.74 -11.47
CA SER A 9 -4.21 1.57 -11.69
C SER A 9 -4.78 1.50 -13.11
N LYS A 10 -4.00 1.00 -14.08
CA LYS A 10 -4.42 0.81 -15.48
C LYS A 10 -4.88 -0.62 -15.77
N ILE A 11 -5.33 -1.37 -14.77
CA ILE A 11 -5.83 -2.71 -14.98
C ILE A 11 -7.15 -2.68 -15.77
N ASP A 12 -7.18 -3.34 -16.93
CA ASP A 12 -8.36 -3.32 -17.80
C ASP A 12 -9.49 -4.19 -17.23
N GLY A 13 -10.73 -3.68 -17.33
CA GLY A 13 -11.94 -4.46 -17.02
C GLY A 13 -12.21 -4.71 -15.54
N ILE A 14 -11.47 -4.08 -14.61
CA ILE A 14 -11.71 -4.18 -13.17
C ILE A 14 -11.95 -2.79 -12.59
N SER A 15 -13.16 -2.56 -12.09
CA SER A 15 -13.42 -1.45 -11.18
C SER A 15 -13.20 -1.90 -9.75
N TYR A 16 -12.37 -1.17 -9.02
CA TYR A 16 -12.09 -1.40 -7.60
C TYR A 16 -12.52 -0.23 -6.71
N ASP A 17 -13.36 0.67 -7.22
CA ASP A 17 -13.88 1.80 -6.45
C ASP A 17 -14.59 1.33 -5.17
N GLY A 18 -14.26 1.97 -4.03
CA GLY A 18 -14.69 1.54 -2.70
C GLY A 18 -14.00 0.27 -2.17
N GLY A 19 -13.11 -0.34 -2.94
CA GLY A 19 -12.30 -1.49 -2.53
C GLY A 19 -11.15 -1.11 -1.61
N PHE A 20 -10.70 -2.05 -0.78
CA PHE A 20 -9.57 -1.88 0.12
C PHE A 20 -8.45 -2.85 -0.24
N ILE A 21 -7.21 -2.39 -0.21
CA ILE A 21 -6.04 -3.26 -0.29
C ILE A 21 -5.91 -3.97 1.06
N ALA A 22 -6.04 -5.29 1.09
CA ALA A 22 -5.84 -6.07 2.31
C ALA A 22 -4.37 -6.49 2.49
N LYS A 23 -3.65 -6.68 1.38
CA LYS A 23 -2.24 -7.09 1.42
C LYS A 23 -1.51 -6.67 0.16
N VAL A 24 -0.24 -6.33 0.29
CA VAL A 24 0.71 -6.17 -0.82
C VAL A 24 1.97 -6.97 -0.57
N LYS A 25 2.57 -7.45 -1.65
CA LYS A 25 3.91 -8.03 -1.66
C LYS A 25 4.73 -7.28 -2.68
N TYR A 26 5.88 -6.78 -2.28
CA TYR A 26 6.82 -6.12 -3.17
C TYR A 26 8.17 -6.84 -3.11
N GLN A 27 8.80 -7.00 -4.27
CA GLN A 27 10.16 -7.47 -4.37
C GLN A 27 10.90 -6.80 -5.52
N GLN A 28 12.07 -6.23 -5.24
CA GLN A 28 13.03 -5.71 -6.18
C GLN A 28 14.18 -6.69 -6.35
N PHE A 29 14.46 -7.08 -7.60
CA PHE A 29 15.55 -7.96 -7.99
C PHE A 29 16.74 -7.18 -8.56
N LYS A 30 16.45 -6.10 -9.29
CA LYS A 30 17.46 -5.25 -9.93
C LYS A 30 17.22 -3.78 -9.57
N PRO A 31 18.28 -2.97 -9.39
CA PRO A 31 18.13 -1.53 -9.23
C PRO A 31 17.59 -0.90 -10.51
N LYS A 32 16.84 0.19 -10.39
CA LYS A 32 16.39 1.00 -11.53
C LYS A 32 17.57 1.75 -12.15
N VAL A 33 18.11 1.22 -13.25
CA VAL A 33 19.22 1.86 -13.99
C VAL A 33 18.83 2.30 -15.40
N CYS A 34 17.74 1.77 -15.94
CA CYS A 34 17.26 2.07 -17.29
C CYS A 34 15.73 2.08 -17.37
N LYS A 35 15.17 2.36 -18.55
CA LYS A 35 13.73 2.44 -18.78
C LYS A 35 13.10 1.04 -18.66
N GLU A 36 12.21 0.88 -17.70
CA GLU A 36 11.46 -0.36 -17.49
C GLU A 36 10.17 -0.40 -18.32
N ILE A 37 9.77 -1.60 -18.73
CA ILE A 37 8.44 -1.89 -19.26
C ILE A 37 7.62 -2.50 -18.13
N TYR A 38 6.38 -2.04 -17.94
CA TYR A 38 5.49 -2.58 -16.91
C TYR A 38 4.34 -3.36 -17.52
N LYS A 39 4.03 -4.51 -16.93
CA LYS A 39 2.88 -5.34 -17.27
C LYS A 39 2.07 -5.62 -16.02
N ASN A 40 0.76 -5.75 -16.18
CA ASN A 40 -0.15 -6.17 -15.13
C ASN A 40 -0.87 -7.47 -15.57
N GLU A 41 -1.28 -8.28 -14.61
CA GLU A 41 -2.09 -9.47 -14.84
C GLU A 41 -3.05 -9.68 -13.68
N VAL A 42 -4.25 -10.14 -14.01
CA VAL A 42 -5.26 -10.53 -13.01
C VAL A 42 -5.07 -12.00 -12.68
N VAL A 43 -4.49 -12.29 -11.53
CA VAL A 43 -4.24 -13.67 -11.07
C VAL A 43 -5.53 -14.33 -10.58
N LYS A 44 -6.39 -13.55 -9.92
CA LYS A 44 -7.68 -14.03 -9.40
C LYS A 44 -8.67 -12.89 -9.39
N ASN A 45 -9.90 -13.13 -9.82
CA ASN A 45 -10.98 -12.16 -9.68
C ASN A 45 -12.28 -12.87 -9.32
N ASN A 46 -12.87 -12.49 -8.19
CA ASN A 46 -14.21 -12.88 -7.78
C ASN A 46 -14.88 -11.73 -7.03
N ARG A 47 -16.16 -11.89 -6.68
CA ARG A 47 -16.99 -10.85 -6.04
C ARG A 47 -16.42 -10.24 -4.75
N ARG A 48 -15.49 -10.92 -4.06
CA ARG A 48 -14.92 -10.48 -2.79
C ARG A 48 -13.43 -10.17 -2.84
N LEU A 49 -12.67 -10.86 -3.71
CA LEU A 49 -11.22 -10.78 -3.76
C LEU A 49 -10.74 -10.71 -5.20
N CYS A 50 -9.94 -9.69 -5.47
CA CYS A 50 -9.14 -9.56 -6.67
C CYS A 50 -7.64 -9.59 -6.31
N ILE A 51 -6.85 -10.39 -7.04
CA ILE A 51 -5.40 -10.45 -6.90
C ILE A 51 -4.81 -10.02 -8.23
N ILE A 52 -4.01 -8.97 -8.19
CA ILE A 52 -3.35 -8.39 -9.36
C ILE A 52 -1.84 -8.48 -9.15
N ASN A 53 -1.12 -8.95 -10.15
CA ASN A 53 0.32 -8.93 -10.18
C ASN A 53 0.79 -7.87 -11.19
N CYS A 54 1.79 -7.10 -10.82
CA CYS A 54 2.42 -6.08 -11.65
C CYS A 54 3.91 -6.34 -11.65
N SER A 55 4.52 -6.36 -12.83
CA SER A 55 5.95 -6.65 -13.00
C SER A 55 6.61 -5.58 -13.86
N GLY A 56 7.78 -5.11 -13.43
CA GLY A 56 8.68 -4.26 -14.19
C GLY A 56 9.76 -5.12 -14.83
N TYR A 57 10.11 -4.83 -16.09
CA TYR A 57 11.09 -5.58 -16.88
C TYR A 57 12.23 -4.68 -17.34
N ILE A 58 13.45 -5.19 -17.24
CA ILE A 58 14.68 -4.63 -17.83
C ILE A 58 15.24 -5.70 -18.76
N GLU A 59 15.36 -5.38 -20.07
CA GLU A 59 15.91 -6.31 -21.07
C GLU A 59 15.21 -7.69 -21.02
N ASP A 60 13.87 -7.67 -20.95
CA ASP A 60 12.99 -8.84 -20.81
C ASP A 60 13.12 -9.67 -19.52
N GLU A 61 14.01 -9.30 -18.61
CA GLU A 61 14.11 -9.90 -17.27
C GLU A 61 13.32 -9.10 -16.23
N ILE A 62 12.71 -9.81 -15.27
CA ILE A 62 11.95 -9.18 -14.18
C ILE A 62 12.90 -8.40 -13.26
N ALA A 63 12.64 -7.10 -13.11
CA ALA A 63 13.41 -6.19 -12.26
C ALA A 63 12.71 -5.92 -10.92
N GLU A 64 11.38 -5.77 -10.92
CA GLU A 64 10.56 -5.62 -9.72
C GLU A 64 9.18 -6.26 -9.89
N THR A 65 8.59 -6.72 -8.79
CA THR A 65 7.24 -7.29 -8.75
C THR A 65 6.43 -6.67 -7.62
N LEU A 66 5.14 -6.49 -7.88
CA LEU A 66 4.14 -6.03 -6.92
C LEU A 66 2.89 -6.92 -7.06
N THR A 67 2.52 -7.63 -6.00
CA THR A 67 1.24 -8.33 -5.94
C THR A 67 0.30 -7.61 -4.98
N VAL A 68 -0.88 -7.21 -5.47
CA VAL A 68 -1.91 -6.50 -4.69
C VAL A 68 -3.11 -7.42 -4.47
N TYR A 69 -3.55 -7.53 -3.22
CA TYR A 69 -4.74 -8.27 -2.82
C TYR A 69 -5.83 -7.25 -2.47
N LEU A 70 -6.75 -7.02 -3.40
CA LEU A 70 -7.89 -6.13 -3.27
C LEU A 70 -9.10 -6.87 -2.73
N MET A 71 -9.65 -6.39 -1.63
CA MET A 71 -10.91 -6.84 -1.09
C MET A 71 -12.03 -5.90 -1.55
N MET A 72 -13.03 -6.50 -2.19
CA MET A 72 -14.19 -5.82 -2.75
C MET A 72 -15.36 -5.92 -1.78
N ASN A 73 -16.19 -4.86 -1.71
CA ASN A 73 -17.40 -4.83 -0.86
C ASN A 73 -17.12 -5.05 0.64
N VAL A 74 -16.01 -4.52 1.15
CA VAL A 74 -15.65 -4.66 2.56
C VAL A 74 -16.47 -3.70 3.41
N LYS A 75 -17.14 -4.23 4.44
CA LYS A 75 -17.58 -3.41 5.56
C LYS A 75 -16.39 -3.25 6.50
N VAL A 76 -15.88 -2.04 6.65
CA VAL A 76 -14.84 -1.73 7.63
C VAL A 76 -15.36 -2.18 9.00
N LYS A 77 -14.66 -3.12 9.63
CA LYS A 77 -15.02 -3.55 10.99
C LYS A 77 -14.72 -2.39 11.94
N ALA A 78 -15.59 -2.19 12.93
CA ALA A 78 -15.36 -1.21 13.98
C ALA A 78 -13.97 -1.39 14.60
N ASP A 79 -13.33 -0.27 14.93
CA ASP A 79 -12.01 -0.26 15.54
C ASP A 79 -11.99 -1.15 16.78
N VAL A 80 -11.07 -2.11 16.79
CA VAL A 80 -10.74 -2.79 18.03
C VAL A 80 -9.68 -1.92 18.68
N GLU A 81 -10.11 -1.06 19.61
CA GLU A 81 -9.20 -0.31 20.47
C GLU A 81 -8.21 -1.30 21.10
N LYS A 82 -6.94 -1.20 20.70
CA LYS A 82 -5.87 -1.96 21.34
C LYS A 82 -4.75 -1.01 21.71
N ASP A 83 -4.58 -0.92 23.02
CA ASP A 83 -3.53 -0.29 23.79
C ASP A 83 -3.45 1.24 23.74
N ASN A 84 -3.32 1.80 24.94
CA ASN A 84 -2.85 3.17 25.17
C ASN A 84 -1.49 3.32 24.49
N ILE A 85 -1.24 4.45 23.84
CA ILE A 85 0.05 4.81 23.22
C ILE A 85 1.16 4.47 24.22
N GLN A 86 1.94 3.42 23.93
CA GLN A 86 3.05 2.96 24.78
C GLN A 86 4.31 3.76 24.41
N ASP A 87 5.18 3.96 25.40
CA ASP A 87 6.41 4.78 25.28
C ASP A 87 7.38 4.33 24.16
N ASP A 88 7.21 3.11 23.61
CA ASP A 88 8.04 2.54 22.55
C ASP A 88 7.57 2.85 21.11
N TRP A 89 6.50 3.64 20.93
CA TRP A 89 5.97 3.97 19.61
C TRP A 89 6.65 5.21 19.03
N MET A 90 7.36 5.05 17.92
CA MET A 90 8.05 6.16 17.26
C MET A 90 7.14 6.83 16.24
N LEU A 91 6.97 8.16 16.36
CA LEU A 91 6.30 8.94 15.31
C LEU A 91 7.06 8.75 13.99
N TRP A 92 6.38 8.23 12.98
CA TRP A 92 6.98 7.94 11.69
C TRP A 92 6.61 8.96 10.63
N ARG A 93 5.31 9.21 10.46
CA ARG A 93 4.83 10.08 9.39
C ARG A 93 3.45 10.64 9.69
N ASN A 94 3.17 11.82 9.15
CA ASN A 94 1.81 12.32 8.97
C ASN A 94 1.57 12.49 7.47
N PHE A 95 0.46 11.96 6.95
CA PHE A 95 0.10 12.04 5.54
C PHE A 95 -0.90 13.17 5.32
N SER A 96 -0.50 14.28 4.72
CA SER A 96 -1.40 15.39 4.41
C SER A 96 -2.46 15.03 3.36
N LYS A 97 -3.61 15.70 3.39
CA LYS A 97 -4.65 15.52 2.38
C LYS A 97 -4.16 15.85 0.97
N GLU A 98 -3.29 16.86 0.85
CA GLU A 98 -2.69 17.28 -0.41
C GLU A 98 -1.77 16.20 -0.99
N GLU A 99 -0.92 15.56 -0.18
CA GLU A 99 -0.06 14.48 -0.68
C GLU A 99 -0.87 13.23 -1.06
N ILE A 100 -1.95 12.91 -0.34
CA ILE A 100 -2.85 11.80 -0.69
C ILE A 100 -3.52 12.06 -2.05
N LYS A 101 -3.95 13.31 -2.29
CA LYS A 101 -4.55 13.73 -3.56
C LYS A 101 -3.52 13.73 -4.70
N GLU A 102 -2.32 14.25 -4.45
CA GLU A 102 -1.23 14.27 -5.43
C GLU A 102 -0.79 12.84 -5.80
N PHE A 103 -0.71 11.94 -4.80
CA PHE A 103 -0.38 10.54 -5.05
C PHE A 103 -1.44 9.86 -5.93
N SER A 104 -2.73 10.16 -5.71
CA SER A 104 -3.83 9.71 -6.58
C SER A 104 -3.63 10.18 -8.02
N TYR A 105 -3.30 11.46 -8.21
CA TYR A 105 -3.05 12.05 -9.53
C TYR A 105 -1.84 11.41 -10.22
N VAL A 106 -0.70 11.27 -9.53
CA VAL A 106 0.55 10.74 -10.08
C VAL A 106 0.43 9.25 -10.44
N THR A 107 -0.25 8.46 -9.61
CA THR A 107 -0.41 7.02 -9.85
C THR A 107 -1.60 6.69 -10.74
N GLY A 108 -2.58 7.59 -10.86
CA GLY A 108 -3.85 7.32 -11.50
C GLY A 108 -4.79 6.46 -10.64
N ASP A 109 -4.48 6.26 -9.35
CA ASP A 109 -5.42 5.62 -8.42
C ASP A 109 -6.56 6.59 -8.06
N THR A 110 -7.70 6.42 -8.73
CA THR A 110 -8.87 7.31 -8.62
C THR A 110 -9.96 6.76 -7.71
N ASN A 111 -9.65 5.76 -6.86
CA ASN A 111 -10.60 5.22 -5.91
C ASN A 111 -11.13 6.33 -5.00
N SER A 112 -12.46 6.45 -4.93
CA SER A 112 -13.15 7.59 -4.32
C SER A 112 -12.83 7.77 -2.84
N ILE A 113 -12.46 6.70 -2.12
CA ILE A 113 -12.09 6.76 -0.69
C ILE A 113 -10.88 7.68 -0.41
N HIS A 114 -10.06 7.94 -1.42
CA HIS A 114 -8.88 8.81 -1.34
C HIS A 114 -9.19 10.29 -1.66
N LEU A 115 -10.38 10.56 -2.21
CA LEU A 115 -10.76 11.87 -2.75
C LEU A 115 -11.86 12.56 -1.93
N THR A 116 -12.07 12.11 -0.70
CA THR A 116 -13.07 12.67 0.23
C THR A 116 -12.46 13.76 1.13
N GLU A 117 -13.30 14.42 1.95
CA GLU A 117 -12.83 15.40 2.94
C GLU A 117 -11.99 14.78 4.08
N ASN A 118 -12.20 13.49 4.35
CA ASN A 118 -11.43 12.69 5.30
C ASN A 118 -10.81 11.49 4.55
N PRO A 119 -9.78 11.73 3.72
CA PRO A 119 -9.33 10.74 2.76
C PRO A 119 -8.58 9.61 3.47
N VAL A 120 -8.79 8.38 2.99
CA VAL A 120 -7.99 7.23 3.38
C VAL A 120 -6.64 7.31 2.66
N VAL A 121 -5.53 7.03 3.33
CA VAL A 121 -4.20 6.94 2.68
C VAL A 121 -4.14 5.69 1.81
N GLN A 122 -3.64 5.80 0.58
CA GLN A 122 -3.48 4.64 -0.31
C GLN A 122 -2.51 3.63 0.32
N GLY A 123 -2.87 2.34 0.32
CA GLY A 123 -1.98 1.29 0.81
C GLY A 123 -0.62 1.29 0.09
N LEU A 124 -0.63 1.52 -1.23
CA LEU A 124 0.60 1.62 -2.03
C LEU A 124 1.44 2.85 -1.67
N PHE A 125 0.84 3.92 -1.15
CA PHE A 125 1.60 5.06 -0.64
C PHE A 125 2.34 4.69 0.66
N ILE A 126 1.65 4.02 1.59
CA ILE A 126 2.28 3.47 2.80
C ILE A 126 3.44 2.53 2.44
N LEU A 127 3.24 1.64 1.45
CA LEU A 127 4.28 0.73 0.97
C LEU A 127 5.52 1.49 0.47
N LYS A 128 5.33 2.53 -0.36
CA LYS A 128 6.43 3.35 -0.88
C LYS A 128 7.25 3.95 0.26
N GLU A 129 6.59 4.57 1.24
CA GLU A 129 7.27 5.21 2.36
C GLU A 129 7.97 4.18 3.28
N LEU A 130 7.39 2.98 3.46
CA LEU A 130 8.04 1.89 4.19
C LEU A 130 9.31 1.43 3.47
N CYS A 131 9.27 1.22 2.15
CA CYS A 131 10.46 0.87 1.38
C CYS A 131 11.53 1.97 1.39
N GLU A 132 11.13 3.24 1.34
CA GLU A 132 12.07 4.36 1.37
C GLU A 132 12.78 4.50 2.72
N SER A 133 12.06 4.29 3.83
CA SER A 133 12.61 4.36 5.19
C SER A 133 13.43 3.13 5.57
N THR A 134 13.02 1.93 5.16
CA THR A 134 13.69 0.67 5.52
C THR A 134 14.76 0.23 4.52
N LYS A 135 14.76 0.80 3.31
CA LYS A 135 15.54 0.31 2.15
C LYS A 135 15.29 -1.17 1.81
N ALA A 136 14.15 -1.71 2.24
CA ALA A 136 13.80 -3.10 2.02
C ALA A 136 13.58 -3.38 0.52
N LYS A 137 14.31 -4.38 0.01
CA LYS A 137 14.11 -4.90 -1.35
C LYS A 137 12.99 -5.91 -1.43
N LYS A 138 12.54 -6.46 -0.31
CA LYS A 138 11.43 -7.41 -0.23
C LYS A 138 10.62 -7.15 1.02
N ILE A 139 9.32 -6.95 0.83
CA ILE A 139 8.40 -6.59 1.92
C ILE A 139 7.00 -7.15 1.62
N GLU A 140 6.34 -7.63 2.67
CA GLU A 140 4.90 -7.94 2.65
C GLU A 140 4.21 -7.03 3.65
N VAL A 141 3.15 -6.32 3.24
CA VAL A 141 2.35 -5.46 4.14
C VAL A 141 0.92 -5.97 4.14
N LYS A 142 0.36 -6.21 5.33
CA LYS A 142 -1.06 -6.47 5.55
C LYS A 142 -1.71 -5.22 6.13
N TYR A 143 -2.82 -4.79 5.55
CA TYR A 143 -3.60 -3.65 6.05
C TYR A 143 -4.83 -4.16 6.79
N ILE A 144 -5.07 -3.58 7.96
CA ILE A 144 -6.04 -4.05 8.94
C ILE A 144 -7.10 -2.96 9.16
N HIS A 145 -6.67 -1.75 9.49
CA HIS A 145 -7.51 -0.56 9.63
C HIS A 145 -6.99 0.58 8.74
N PRO A 146 -7.89 1.45 8.21
CA PRO A 146 -7.48 2.57 7.37
C PRO A 146 -6.64 3.57 8.18
N VAL A 147 -5.63 4.15 7.52
CA VAL A 147 -5.01 5.40 7.96
C VAL A 147 -5.76 6.52 7.26
N TYR A 148 -6.18 7.55 8.00
CA TYR A 148 -6.80 8.74 7.42
C TYR A 148 -5.78 9.88 7.34
N GLY A 149 -5.97 10.77 6.37
CA GLY A 149 -5.14 11.95 6.21
C GLY A 149 -5.11 12.84 7.45
N ASP A 150 -3.99 13.55 7.62
CA ASP A 150 -3.63 14.42 8.75
C ASP A 150 -3.52 13.72 10.12
N ASN A 151 -3.76 12.41 10.20
CA ASN A 151 -3.54 11.65 11.41
C ASN A 151 -2.12 11.07 11.46
N PRO A 152 -1.40 11.24 12.58
CA PRO A 152 -0.05 10.70 12.73
C PRO A 152 -0.07 9.17 12.70
N VAL A 153 0.97 8.62 12.09
CA VAL A 153 1.29 7.19 12.08
C VAL A 153 2.54 6.96 12.92
N TYR A 154 2.43 6.02 13.84
CA TYR A 154 3.52 5.58 14.69
C TYR A 154 3.94 4.17 14.30
N LEU A 155 5.24 3.88 14.38
CA LEU A 155 5.78 2.56 14.13
C LEU A 155 6.31 1.93 15.41
N LYS A 156 6.10 0.61 15.52
CA LYS A 156 6.80 -0.28 16.45
C LYS A 156 7.59 -1.29 15.64
N HIS A 157 8.87 -1.45 15.98
CA HIS A 157 9.76 -2.42 15.36
C HIS A 157 9.96 -3.63 16.29
N ASP A 158 9.82 -4.84 15.74
CA ASP A 158 10.14 -6.10 16.40
C ASP A 158 10.89 -7.01 15.41
N GLY A 159 12.22 -6.91 15.43
CA GLY A 159 13.07 -7.54 14.42
C GLY A 159 12.72 -7.10 13.00
N ASN A 160 12.27 -8.04 12.18
CA ASN A 160 11.86 -7.79 10.78
C ASN A 160 10.39 -7.38 10.64
N ILE A 161 9.64 -7.31 11.74
CA ILE A 161 8.23 -6.91 11.73
C ILE A 161 8.12 -5.43 12.11
N ILE A 162 7.41 -4.68 11.28
CA ILE A 162 7.04 -3.29 11.53
C ILE A 162 5.53 -3.23 11.69
N THR A 163 5.07 -2.69 12.80
CA THR A 163 3.64 -2.51 13.09
C THR A 163 3.31 -1.02 13.07
N GLY A 164 2.32 -0.64 12.27
CA GLY A 164 1.88 0.75 12.12
C GLY A 164 0.57 1.03 12.84
N PHE A 165 0.57 2.10 13.64
CA PHE A 165 -0.59 2.53 14.42
C PHE A 165 -0.99 3.96 14.06
N SER A 166 -2.28 4.23 13.96
CA SER A 166 -2.83 5.58 13.86
C SER A 166 -4.12 5.65 14.66
N ASN A 167 -4.34 6.76 15.38
CA ASN A 167 -5.49 6.93 16.28
C ASN A 167 -5.73 5.74 17.24
N ARG A 168 -4.65 5.11 17.75
CA ARG A 168 -4.70 3.93 18.65
C ARG A 168 -5.25 2.65 18.01
N SER A 169 -5.46 2.64 16.70
CA SER A 169 -5.79 1.44 15.94
C SER A 169 -4.55 0.87 15.28
N LEU A 170 -4.46 -0.47 15.27
CA LEU A 170 -3.49 -1.20 14.46
C LEU A 170 -3.87 -1.08 12.98
N CYS A 171 -3.14 -0.29 12.21
CA CYS A 171 -3.45 -0.03 10.81
C CYS A 171 -2.80 -1.05 9.87
N PHE A 172 -1.54 -1.41 10.10
CA PHE A 172 -0.84 -2.36 9.24
C PHE A 172 0.26 -3.13 9.97
N GLU A 173 0.62 -4.29 9.40
CA GLU A 173 1.77 -5.10 9.76
C GLU A 173 2.60 -5.33 8.51
N ALA A 174 3.89 -4.97 8.56
CA ALA A 174 4.84 -5.18 7.48
C ALA A 174 5.93 -6.16 7.92
N ASN A 175 6.28 -7.12 7.07
CA ASN A 175 7.35 -8.07 7.28
C ASN A 175 8.45 -7.86 6.23
N LEU A 176 9.66 -7.63 6.69
CA LEU A 176 10.86 -7.42 5.89
C LEU A 176 11.61 -8.75 5.69
N PHE A 177 12.14 -8.99 4.48
CA PHE A 177 12.82 -10.24 4.12
C PHE A 177 14.21 -10.00 3.54
#